data_AF-A0A9X9Y988-F1
#
_entry.id   AF-A0A9X9Y988-F1
#
_cell.length_a   1.000
_cell.length_b   1.000
_cell.length_c   1.000
_cell.angle_alpha   90.00
_cell.angle_beta   90.00
_cell.angle_gamma   90.00
#
_symmetry.space_group_name_H-M   'P 1'
#
loop_
_entity.id
_entity.type
_entity.pdbx_description
1 polymer ?
#
loop_
_entity_poly.entity_id
_entity_poly.type
_entity_poly.pdbx_seq_one_letter_code
_entity_poly.pdbx_strand_id
1 'polypeptide(L)'
;MAGTLPPVGWGPGRLDAVGIIFNRISGTDVGPPPDFLIKENMRIADAPVRYPFLWNTPMQNQTDWAGFVSNGNRIFALARNTGQALAFANFEPKKRSLGLFFDYANSINFDGLERLEKLVLKMGPPKWPLEWPFDKKLADEGQKLYQRHCSDGCHEKKEIHALRDLFATTWETPLKNVGTDTRQFDELGWRVKTGALKGAGTLGVARDLEEEDYAVHMMFSAVAGTILNYKLSLGSELGAGDGFGSSLPRNGQVARTASKSPLPASPAPARASAEPPSAQPSGPPESLTIEPWTFFKRTLKRGKYEARVLEGIWAAAPYLHNGSVPTLAELLVPPAKRMSQFKVGARYDIQNVGLDVTQEGPNRPVTDCNDLNSGNSRCGHDYGTRLSDDEKKALLEYLKTL
;
A
#
# COMPACT_ATOMS: atom_id res chain seq x y z
N MET A 1 2.82 -4.53 19.22
CA MET A 1 2.56 -4.99 17.83
C MET A 1 2.24 -6.48 17.73
N ALA A 2 2.91 -7.42 18.43
CA ALA A 2 2.59 -8.85 18.28
C ALA A 2 1.10 -9.18 18.53
N GLY A 3 0.47 -8.54 19.53
CA GLY A 3 -0.96 -8.68 19.84
C GLY A 3 -1.93 -8.03 18.83
N THR A 4 -1.43 -7.25 17.86
CA THR A 4 -2.26 -6.61 16.82
C THR A 4 -2.27 -7.40 15.51
N LEU A 5 -1.60 -8.55 15.46
CA LEU A 5 -1.63 -9.45 14.31
C LEU A 5 -2.83 -10.41 14.43
N PRO A 6 -3.46 -10.81 13.32
CA PRO A 6 -4.55 -11.77 13.38
C PRO A 6 -4.03 -13.15 13.84
N PRO A 7 -4.78 -13.90 14.67
CA PRO A 7 -4.32 -15.17 15.24
C PRO A 7 -3.89 -16.22 14.21
N VAL A 8 -4.55 -16.24 13.04
CA VAL A 8 -4.28 -17.18 11.95
C VAL A 8 -3.33 -16.61 10.87
N GLY A 9 -2.84 -15.38 11.06
CA GLY A 9 -2.08 -14.64 10.05
C GLY A 9 -2.92 -14.22 8.83
N TRP A 10 -2.30 -13.50 7.88
CA TRP A 10 -2.96 -13.06 6.64
C TRP A 10 -2.92 -14.09 5.51
N GLY A 11 -2.17 -15.18 5.69
CA GLY A 11 -1.80 -16.11 4.62
C GLY A 11 -0.74 -15.54 3.65
N PRO A 12 -0.21 -16.36 2.72
CA PRO A 12 0.95 -15.99 1.91
C PRO A 12 0.75 -14.77 0.99
N GLY A 13 1.73 -13.90 0.80
CA GLY A 13 1.63 -12.82 -0.21
C GLY A 13 0.53 -11.78 0.06
N ARG A 14 0.04 -11.70 1.30
CA ARG A 14 -0.90 -10.67 1.76
C ARG A 14 -0.43 -10.09 3.09
N LEU A 15 -0.80 -8.85 3.32
CA LEU A 15 -0.67 -8.21 4.62
C LEU A 15 -1.75 -7.15 4.81
N ASP A 16 -2.03 -6.83 6.06
CA ASP A 16 -2.69 -5.60 6.42
C ASP A 16 -1.62 -4.52 6.75
N ALA A 17 -1.14 -3.84 5.72
CA ALA A 17 -0.10 -2.82 5.87
C ALA A 17 -0.63 -1.55 6.53
N VAL A 18 -1.88 -1.18 6.23
CA VAL A 18 -2.49 0.07 6.67
C VAL A 18 -2.79 -0.01 8.17
N GLY A 19 -3.34 -1.13 8.64
CA GLY A 19 -3.59 -1.40 10.05
C GLY A 19 -2.31 -1.48 10.85
N ILE A 20 -1.22 -2.04 10.30
CA ILE A 20 0.12 -1.98 10.91
C ILE A 20 0.57 -0.52 11.07
N ILE A 21 0.50 0.29 10.00
CA ILE A 21 0.89 1.70 10.05
C ILE A 21 0.06 2.44 11.09
N PHE A 22 -1.26 2.31 11.07
CA PHE A 22 -2.17 2.97 12.00
C PHE A 22 -1.90 2.57 13.45
N ASN A 23 -1.69 1.28 13.73
CA ASN A 23 -1.28 0.82 15.06
C ASN A 23 0.03 1.46 15.51
N ARG A 24 1.00 1.61 14.60
CA ARG A 24 2.31 2.18 14.94
C ARG A 24 2.19 3.66 15.30
N ILE A 25 1.64 4.45 14.37
CA ILE A 25 1.58 5.91 14.48
C ILE A 25 0.52 6.42 15.47
N SER A 26 -0.48 5.61 15.85
CA SER A 26 -1.51 6.02 16.81
C SER A 26 -1.43 5.28 18.14
N GLY A 27 -0.92 4.05 18.17
CA GLY A 27 -0.93 3.21 19.37
C GLY A 27 0.38 3.16 20.14
N THR A 28 1.53 3.33 19.47
CA THR A 28 2.83 2.98 20.07
C THR A 28 3.91 4.05 20.01
N ASP A 29 3.66 5.19 19.37
CA ASP A 29 4.63 6.30 19.19
C ASP A 29 4.18 7.63 19.79
N VAL A 30 2.93 7.71 20.27
CA VAL A 30 2.25 8.99 20.53
C VAL A 30 1.60 9.10 21.90
N GLY A 31 1.69 8.04 22.71
CA GLY A 31 1.20 8.06 24.08
C GLY A 31 2.07 8.91 25.00
N PRO A 32 1.63 9.09 26.26
CA PRO A 32 2.46 9.74 27.27
C PRO A 32 3.67 8.89 27.63
N PRO A 33 4.78 9.50 28.12
CA PRO A 33 5.88 8.76 28.70
C PRO A 33 5.42 7.96 29.95
N PRO A 34 6.15 6.89 30.32
CA PRO A 34 7.44 6.46 29.77
C PRO A 34 7.36 5.48 28.58
N ASP A 35 6.20 4.88 28.31
CA ASP A 35 6.06 3.81 27.31
C ASP A 35 5.54 4.29 25.95
N PHE A 36 5.03 5.53 25.88
CA PHE A 36 4.50 6.17 24.67
C PHE A 36 3.32 5.41 24.04
N LEU A 37 2.55 4.67 24.86
CA LEU A 37 1.45 3.84 24.40
C LEU A 37 0.08 4.50 24.56
N ILE A 38 -0.79 4.26 23.59
CA ILE A 38 -2.24 4.44 23.71
C ILE A 38 -2.87 3.11 23.30
N LYS A 39 -3.01 2.19 24.27
CA LYS A 39 -3.50 0.83 24.00
C LYS A 39 -4.90 0.84 23.39
N GLU A 40 -5.71 1.82 23.74
CA GLU A 40 -7.08 1.98 23.24
C GLU A 40 -7.14 2.25 21.72
N ASN A 41 -6.06 2.77 21.13
CA ASN A 41 -5.97 2.98 19.69
C ASN A 41 -5.61 1.70 18.93
N MET A 42 -5.07 0.69 19.62
CA MET A 42 -4.55 -0.50 18.97
C MET A 42 -5.68 -1.42 18.52
N ARG A 43 -5.56 -2.02 17.34
CA ARG A 43 -6.58 -2.91 16.74
C ARG A 43 -5.91 -4.08 16.04
N ILE A 44 -6.62 -5.21 15.94
CA ILE A 44 -6.17 -6.31 15.09
C ILE A 44 -6.17 -5.81 13.64
N ALA A 45 -5.03 -5.93 12.98
CA ALA A 45 -4.86 -5.65 11.57
C ALA A 45 -5.40 -6.86 10.77
N ASP A 46 -6.69 -6.91 10.51
CA ASP A 46 -7.40 -8.04 9.89
C ASP A 46 -8.05 -7.70 8.54
N ALA A 47 -7.53 -6.67 7.87
CA ALA A 47 -7.99 -6.26 6.54
C ALA A 47 -6.93 -6.54 5.45
N PRO A 48 -6.51 -7.81 5.25
CA PRO A 48 -5.39 -8.13 4.38
C PRO A 48 -5.67 -7.83 2.93
N VAL A 49 -4.69 -7.21 2.29
CA VAL A 49 -4.61 -7.08 0.84
C VAL A 49 -3.35 -7.73 0.31
N ARG A 50 -3.34 -8.03 -0.98
CA ARG A 50 -2.09 -8.44 -1.65
C ARG A 50 -1.19 -7.22 -1.87
N TYR A 51 0.10 -7.47 -2.00
CA TYR A 51 1.06 -6.43 -2.38
C TYR A 51 0.72 -5.86 -3.77
N PRO A 52 0.63 -4.51 -3.91
CA PRO A 52 0.60 -3.86 -5.22
C PRO A 52 1.90 -4.10 -6.00
N PHE A 53 1.85 -4.02 -7.33
CA PHE A 53 3.00 -4.34 -8.18
C PHE A 53 4.00 -3.19 -8.21
N LEU A 54 5.29 -3.48 -8.04
CA LEU A 54 6.33 -2.45 -8.10
C LEU A 54 6.50 -1.89 -9.51
N TRP A 55 6.41 -2.74 -10.53
CA TRP A 55 6.44 -2.29 -11.91
C TRP A 55 5.22 -1.40 -12.19
N ASN A 56 5.41 -0.42 -13.07
CA ASN A 56 4.42 0.61 -13.40
C ASN A 56 3.98 1.53 -12.25
N THR A 57 4.37 1.28 -11.00
CA THR A 57 3.96 2.10 -9.86
C THR A 57 4.12 3.61 -10.13
N PRO A 58 5.26 4.11 -10.66
CA PRO A 58 5.43 5.54 -10.92
C PRO A 58 4.46 6.13 -11.95
N MET A 59 3.92 5.30 -12.84
CA MET A 59 2.97 5.71 -13.87
C MET A 59 1.53 5.68 -13.36
N GLN A 60 1.18 4.92 -12.32
CA GLN A 60 -0.18 4.94 -11.77
C GLN A 60 -0.41 6.25 -10.99
N ASN A 61 -1.55 6.92 -11.19
CA ASN A 61 -1.87 8.14 -10.43
C ASN A 61 -2.24 7.87 -8.95
N GLN A 62 -2.36 6.60 -8.57
CA GLN A 62 -2.58 6.08 -7.22
C GLN A 62 -1.65 4.90 -6.94
N THR A 63 -1.42 4.56 -5.68
CA THR A 63 -0.48 3.48 -5.31
C THR A 63 -1.05 2.41 -4.38
N ASP A 64 -2.08 2.74 -3.61
CA ASP A 64 -2.80 1.79 -2.77
C ASP A 64 -4.08 1.31 -3.46
N TRP A 65 -4.63 0.18 -3.01
CA TRP A 65 -5.82 -0.39 -3.62
C TRP A 65 -7.07 0.48 -3.44
N ALA A 66 -7.23 1.14 -2.29
CA ALA A 66 -8.41 1.96 -1.97
C ALA A 66 -8.33 3.39 -2.56
N GLY A 67 -7.16 3.76 -3.10
CA GLY A 67 -6.90 5.02 -3.76
C GLY A 67 -6.78 6.23 -2.84
N PHE A 68 -6.43 6.07 -1.57
CA PHE A 68 -6.24 7.24 -0.69
C PHE A 68 -4.87 7.89 -0.84
N VAL A 69 -3.91 7.23 -1.49
CA VAL A 69 -2.55 7.72 -1.72
C VAL A 69 -2.36 8.10 -3.18
N SER A 70 -2.37 9.40 -3.45
CA SER A 70 -2.01 9.97 -4.75
C SER A 70 -0.55 9.66 -5.11
N ASN A 71 -0.28 9.57 -6.41
CA ASN A 71 1.05 9.27 -6.95
C ASN A 71 1.28 9.99 -8.29
N GLY A 72 2.42 9.76 -8.93
CA GLY A 72 2.73 10.28 -10.26
C GLY A 72 3.84 11.32 -10.33
N ASN A 73 4.38 11.73 -9.18
CA ASN A 73 5.53 12.61 -9.12
C ASN A 73 6.41 12.26 -7.92
N ARG A 74 7.62 12.82 -7.89
CA ARG A 74 8.63 12.53 -6.86
C ARG A 74 8.20 12.94 -5.45
N ILE A 75 7.36 13.97 -5.31
CA ILE A 75 6.87 14.44 -4.01
C ILE A 75 5.88 13.42 -3.43
N PHE A 76 4.94 12.95 -4.24
CA PHE A 76 3.97 11.95 -3.82
C PHE A 76 4.62 10.58 -3.58
N ALA A 77 5.58 10.19 -4.41
CA ALA A 77 6.38 8.99 -4.17
C ALA A 77 7.13 9.06 -2.83
N LEU A 78 7.73 10.20 -2.50
CA LEU A 78 8.38 10.42 -1.21
C LEU A 78 7.38 10.35 -0.05
N ALA A 79 6.20 10.97 -0.19
CA ALA A 79 5.14 10.91 0.82
C ALA A 79 4.67 9.48 1.10
N ARG A 80 4.36 8.72 0.04
CA ARG A 80 4.02 7.29 0.14
C ARG A 80 5.13 6.49 0.83
N ASN A 81 6.37 6.64 0.38
CA ASN A 81 7.52 5.90 0.94
C ASN A 81 7.74 6.26 2.41
N THR A 82 7.54 7.52 2.79
CA THR A 82 7.64 7.97 4.18
C THR A 82 6.55 7.33 5.03
N GLY A 83 5.30 7.30 4.56
CA GLY A 83 4.18 6.65 5.26
C GLY A 83 4.41 5.16 5.50
N GLN A 84 4.96 4.46 4.51
CA GLN A 84 5.36 3.05 4.66
C GLN A 84 6.54 2.88 5.62
N ALA A 85 7.54 3.77 5.57
CA ALA A 85 8.71 3.71 6.45
C ALA A 85 8.36 3.97 7.92
N LEU A 86 7.34 4.78 8.20
CA LEU A 86 6.83 5.01 9.57
C LEU A 86 6.33 3.73 10.25
N ALA A 87 5.97 2.67 9.50
CA ALA A 87 5.66 1.37 10.10
C ALA A 87 6.87 0.71 10.81
N PHE A 88 8.08 1.11 10.44
CA PHE A 88 9.34 0.47 10.87
C PHE A 88 10.28 1.43 11.61
N ALA A 89 10.16 2.73 11.36
CA ALA A 89 11.01 3.74 11.97
C ALA A 89 10.65 3.99 13.44
N ASN A 90 11.64 4.41 14.22
CA ASN A 90 11.34 5.14 15.45
C ASN A 90 10.72 6.48 15.05
N PHE A 91 9.63 6.87 15.72
CA PHE A 91 8.91 8.11 15.46
C PHE A 91 8.52 8.75 16.80
N GLU A 92 9.02 9.95 17.07
CA GLU A 92 8.82 10.65 18.34
C GLU A 92 8.34 12.08 18.10
N PRO A 93 7.06 12.27 17.75
CA PRO A 93 6.52 13.61 17.57
C PRO A 93 6.41 14.34 18.90
N LYS A 94 6.87 15.61 18.94
CA LYS A 94 6.84 16.45 20.14
C LYS A 94 6.37 17.85 19.79
N LYS A 95 5.34 18.33 20.48
CA LYS A 95 4.93 19.73 20.39
C LYS A 95 6.00 20.61 21.03
N ARG A 96 6.48 21.65 20.32
CA ARG A 96 7.48 22.57 20.88
C ARG A 96 6.85 23.49 21.92
N SER A 97 7.59 23.80 22.99
CA SER A 97 7.11 24.57 24.15
C SER A 97 6.74 26.03 23.83
N LEU A 98 7.26 26.60 22.73
CA LEU A 98 7.12 28.01 22.39
C LEU A 98 6.52 28.28 20.98
N GLY A 99 5.61 27.42 20.48
CA GLY A 99 4.92 27.71 19.20
C GLY A 99 3.90 26.67 18.73
N LEU A 100 3.29 26.93 17.57
CA LEU A 100 2.40 26.02 16.82
C LEU A 100 3.15 24.88 16.11
N PHE A 101 4.47 24.79 16.29
CA PHE A 101 5.34 23.88 15.55
C PHE A 101 5.59 22.58 16.31
N PHE A 102 5.68 21.50 15.56
CA PHE A 102 5.97 20.15 16.04
C PHE A 102 7.38 19.75 15.57
N ASP A 103 8.11 19.06 16.43
CA ASP A 103 9.28 18.29 16.04
C ASP A 103 8.84 16.87 15.69
N TYR A 104 9.30 16.36 14.55
CA TYR A 104 8.98 15.03 14.03
C TYR A 104 10.27 14.21 13.95
N ALA A 105 10.92 14.02 15.10
CA ALA A 105 12.13 13.21 15.19
C ALA A 105 11.81 11.77 14.76
N ASN A 106 12.64 11.23 13.86
CA ASN A 106 12.41 9.91 13.29
C ASN A 106 13.71 9.27 12.78
N SER A 107 13.69 7.97 12.54
CA SER A 107 14.84 7.22 12.02
C SER A 107 14.73 6.87 10.52
N ILE A 108 13.96 7.61 9.72
CA ILE A 108 13.75 7.30 8.29
C ILE A 108 15.00 7.65 7.48
N ASN A 109 15.43 6.71 6.63
CA ASN A 109 16.53 6.91 5.68
C ASN A 109 16.03 7.53 4.37
N PHE A 110 15.87 8.85 4.32
CA PHE A 110 15.33 9.56 3.15
C PHE A 110 16.17 9.38 1.88
N ASP A 111 17.50 9.36 1.98
CA ASP A 111 18.38 9.09 0.84
C ASP A 111 18.18 7.68 0.29
N GLY A 112 17.97 6.71 1.19
CA GLY A 112 17.59 5.35 0.84
C GLY A 112 16.26 5.28 0.10
N LEU A 113 15.25 6.03 0.57
CA LEU A 113 13.94 6.13 -0.09
C LEU A 113 14.05 6.76 -1.48
N GLU A 114 14.89 7.79 -1.65
CA GLU A 114 15.12 8.39 -2.97
C GLU A 114 15.85 7.43 -3.93
N ARG A 115 16.86 6.71 -3.44
CA ARG A 115 17.55 5.66 -4.23
C ARG A 115 16.59 4.55 -4.63
N LEU A 116 15.73 4.09 -3.72
CA LEU A 116 14.71 3.10 -4.00
C LEU A 116 13.77 3.58 -5.11
N GLU A 117 13.28 4.82 -5.04
CA GLU A 117 12.41 5.38 -6.06
C GLU A 117 13.07 5.44 -7.44
N LYS A 118 14.36 5.82 -7.50
CA LYS A 118 15.14 5.80 -8.74
C LYS A 118 15.27 4.40 -9.34
N LEU A 119 15.25 3.35 -8.53
CA LEU A 119 15.24 1.96 -9.01
C LEU A 119 13.86 1.54 -9.49
N VAL A 120 12.80 1.88 -8.75
CA VAL A 120 11.41 1.61 -9.14
C VAL A 120 11.07 2.28 -10.48
N LEU A 121 11.54 3.51 -10.72
CA LEU A 121 11.40 4.22 -11.99
C LEU A 121 12.01 3.49 -13.20
N LYS A 122 13.00 2.62 -12.98
CA LYS A 122 13.63 1.81 -14.04
C LYS A 122 12.91 0.48 -14.26
N MET A 123 11.97 0.10 -13.38
CA MET A 123 11.32 -1.19 -13.42
C MET A 123 10.12 -1.16 -14.37
N GLY A 124 10.29 -1.80 -15.53
CA GLY A 124 9.18 -2.08 -16.46
C GLY A 124 8.38 -3.32 -16.05
N PRO A 125 7.19 -3.51 -16.63
CA PRO A 125 6.40 -4.73 -16.44
C PRO A 125 7.16 -5.94 -17.01
N PRO A 126 7.03 -7.13 -16.39
CA PRO A 126 7.62 -8.34 -16.94
C PRO A 126 6.99 -8.67 -18.29
N LYS A 127 7.81 -9.06 -19.26
CA LYS A 127 7.35 -9.48 -20.59
C LYS A 127 7.07 -10.98 -20.58
N TRP A 128 6.04 -11.38 -21.32
CA TRP A 128 5.77 -12.79 -21.57
C TRP A 128 7.03 -13.50 -22.08
N PRO A 129 7.47 -14.60 -21.45
CA PRO A 129 8.68 -15.30 -21.87
C PRO A 129 8.60 -15.76 -23.32
N LEU A 130 9.68 -15.57 -24.07
CA LEU A 130 9.72 -15.89 -25.51
C LEU A 130 9.62 -17.40 -25.77
N GLU A 131 10.05 -18.20 -24.80
CA GLU A 131 9.97 -19.66 -24.80
C GLU A 131 8.58 -20.21 -24.47
N TRP A 132 7.66 -19.37 -23.97
CA TRP A 132 6.30 -19.79 -23.64
C TRP A 132 5.38 -19.70 -24.85
N PRO A 133 4.42 -20.63 -24.98
CA PRO A 133 3.49 -20.62 -26.10
C PRO A 133 2.68 -19.33 -26.15
N PHE A 134 2.53 -18.79 -27.35
CA PHE A 134 1.77 -17.58 -27.62
C PHE A 134 1.13 -17.64 -29.01
N ASP A 135 -0.18 -17.42 -29.07
CA ASP A 135 -0.95 -17.30 -30.31
C ASP A 135 -1.28 -15.83 -30.59
N LYS A 136 -0.52 -15.23 -31.51
CA LYS A 136 -0.71 -13.83 -31.89
C LYS A 136 -2.09 -13.54 -32.47
N LYS A 137 -2.63 -14.43 -33.32
CA LYS A 137 -3.91 -14.19 -33.98
C LYS A 137 -5.03 -14.18 -32.92
N LEU A 138 -4.97 -15.12 -32.00
CA LEU A 138 -5.90 -15.22 -30.89
C LEU A 138 -5.79 -14.02 -29.93
N ALA A 139 -4.56 -13.53 -29.67
CA ALA A 139 -4.35 -12.30 -28.91
C ALA A 139 -4.92 -11.06 -29.60
N ASP A 140 -4.81 -10.95 -30.93
CA ASP A 140 -5.39 -9.83 -31.70
C ASP A 140 -6.94 -9.84 -31.62
N GLU A 141 -7.57 -11.03 -31.55
CA GLU A 141 -9.00 -11.18 -31.28
C GLU A 141 -9.33 -10.78 -29.82
N GLY A 142 -8.50 -11.22 -28.87
CA GLY A 142 -8.59 -10.88 -27.45
C GLY A 142 -8.47 -9.38 -27.18
N GLN A 143 -7.65 -8.66 -27.93
CA GLN A 143 -7.51 -7.21 -27.80
C GLN A 143 -8.85 -6.49 -28.02
N LYS A 144 -9.63 -6.93 -29.02
CA LYS A 144 -10.95 -6.36 -29.32
C LYS A 144 -11.94 -6.64 -28.20
N LEU A 145 -11.82 -7.79 -27.52
CA LEU A 145 -12.63 -8.10 -26.34
C LEU A 145 -12.20 -7.23 -25.14
N TYR A 146 -10.91 -7.08 -24.91
CA TYR A 146 -10.37 -6.23 -23.85
C TYR A 146 -10.84 -4.78 -23.99
N GLN A 147 -10.76 -4.21 -25.19
CA GLN A 147 -11.21 -2.84 -25.46
C GLN A 147 -12.70 -2.66 -25.12
N ARG A 148 -13.53 -3.64 -25.47
CA ARG A 148 -14.99 -3.60 -25.26
C ARG A 148 -15.42 -3.88 -23.82
N HIS A 149 -14.71 -4.74 -23.10
CA HIS A 149 -15.19 -5.30 -21.82
C HIS A 149 -14.35 -4.92 -20.60
N CYS A 150 -13.11 -4.46 -20.79
CA CYS A 150 -12.13 -4.26 -19.71
C CYS A 150 -11.54 -2.85 -19.68
N SER A 151 -11.27 -2.26 -20.85
CA SER A 151 -10.55 -0.99 -20.96
C SER A 151 -11.43 0.20 -20.58
N ASP A 152 -12.51 0.44 -21.32
CA ASP A 152 -13.28 1.69 -21.27
C ASP A 152 -13.71 2.06 -19.85
N GLY A 153 -13.15 3.16 -19.36
CA GLY A 153 -13.42 3.70 -18.04
C GLY A 153 -12.93 2.84 -16.86
N CYS A 154 -12.18 1.75 -17.07
CA CYS A 154 -11.62 0.88 -16.02
C CYS A 154 -10.11 0.69 -16.21
N HIS A 155 -9.67 -0.29 -17.00
CA HIS A 155 -8.27 -0.69 -17.13
C HIS A 155 -7.54 -0.05 -18.33
N GLU A 156 -8.05 1.09 -18.81
CA GLU A 156 -7.47 1.82 -19.94
C GLU A 156 -6.11 2.42 -19.58
N LYS A 157 -5.13 2.30 -20.49
CA LYS A 157 -3.85 2.98 -20.40
C LYS A 157 -3.97 4.43 -20.90
N LYS A 158 -4.75 5.24 -20.19
CA LYS A 158 -5.03 6.62 -20.57
C LYS A 158 -4.06 7.58 -19.89
N GLU A 159 -3.19 8.22 -20.66
CA GLU A 159 -2.25 9.20 -20.13
C GLU A 159 -2.94 10.52 -19.73
N ILE A 160 -2.58 11.03 -18.56
CA ILE A 160 -3.00 12.30 -18.00
C ILE A 160 -1.78 13.02 -17.43
N HIS A 161 -1.85 14.35 -17.30
CA HIS A 161 -0.83 15.08 -16.54
C HIS A 161 -0.83 14.64 -15.09
N ALA A 162 0.36 14.40 -14.55
CA ALA A 162 0.51 14.10 -13.14
C ALA A 162 -0.03 15.28 -12.31
N LEU A 163 -0.73 14.97 -11.24
CA LEU A 163 -1.33 16.00 -10.39
C LEU A 163 -0.23 16.95 -9.89
N ARG A 164 -0.34 18.22 -10.28
CA ARG A 164 0.57 19.33 -9.91
C ARG A 164 2.00 19.19 -10.41
N ASP A 165 2.20 18.46 -11.50
CA ASP A 165 3.46 18.45 -12.25
C ASP A 165 3.13 18.66 -13.74
N LEU A 166 3.56 19.78 -14.31
CA LEU A 166 3.26 20.14 -15.70
C LEU A 166 4.08 19.32 -16.70
N PHE A 167 5.13 18.64 -16.26
CA PHE A 167 6.08 17.94 -17.12
C PHE A 167 6.05 16.42 -16.96
N ALA A 168 5.40 15.91 -15.91
CA ALA A 168 5.19 14.49 -15.70
C ALA A 168 3.79 14.04 -16.15
N THR A 169 3.70 12.82 -16.67
CA THR A 169 2.44 12.14 -17.01
C THR A 169 2.26 10.87 -16.17
N THR A 170 1.00 10.49 -15.99
CA THR A 170 0.56 9.25 -15.33
C THR A 170 -0.58 8.63 -16.11
N TRP A 171 -0.99 7.43 -15.73
CA TRP A 171 -2.22 6.80 -16.17
C TRP A 171 -3.37 7.13 -15.23
N GLU A 172 -4.52 7.43 -15.82
CA GLU A 172 -5.76 7.58 -15.08
C GLU A 172 -6.23 6.22 -14.56
N THR A 173 -6.19 6.02 -13.23
CA THR A 173 -6.71 4.80 -12.59
C THR A 173 -7.96 5.10 -11.75
N PRO A 174 -9.16 4.93 -12.32
CA PRO A 174 -10.39 5.31 -11.63
C PRO A 174 -10.72 4.35 -10.47
N LEU A 175 -11.38 4.89 -9.44
CA LEU A 175 -11.91 4.10 -8.34
C LEU A 175 -13.30 3.55 -8.66
N LYS A 176 -13.41 2.22 -8.73
CA LYS A 176 -14.64 1.50 -9.12
C LYS A 176 -15.11 0.59 -8.02
N ASN A 177 -16.41 0.60 -7.76
CA ASN A 177 -17.05 -0.44 -6.98
C ASN A 177 -17.52 -1.49 -7.97
N VAL A 178 -16.88 -2.65 -7.94
CA VAL A 178 -17.19 -3.79 -8.81
C VAL A 178 -17.73 -4.98 -8.00
N GLY A 179 -18.19 -4.74 -6.76
CA GLY A 179 -18.73 -5.76 -5.88
C GLY A 179 -17.70 -6.70 -5.26
N THR A 180 -16.42 -6.30 -5.22
CA THR A 180 -15.34 -7.06 -4.55
C THR A 180 -15.35 -6.82 -3.04
N ASP A 181 -14.55 -7.61 -2.31
CA ASP A 181 -14.40 -7.53 -0.86
C ASP A 181 -14.29 -6.09 -0.34
N THR A 182 -14.93 -5.76 0.79
CA THR A 182 -14.97 -4.38 1.31
C THR A 182 -14.08 -4.13 2.53
N ARG A 183 -13.42 -5.14 3.07
CA ARG A 183 -12.81 -5.11 4.40
C ARG A 183 -11.70 -4.07 4.53
N GLN A 184 -10.87 -3.89 3.49
CA GLN A 184 -9.79 -2.89 3.50
C GLN A 184 -10.29 -1.47 3.78
N PHE A 185 -11.49 -1.11 3.32
CA PHE A 185 -12.01 0.23 3.55
C PHE A 185 -12.28 0.50 5.04
N ASP A 186 -12.55 -0.55 5.82
CA ASP A 186 -12.91 -0.43 7.23
C ASP A 186 -11.82 0.26 8.05
N GLU A 187 -10.57 0.06 7.64
CA GLU A 187 -9.38 0.65 8.26
C GLU A 187 -9.40 2.17 8.25
N LEU A 188 -9.86 2.76 7.14
CA LEU A 188 -9.90 4.22 6.99
C LEU A 188 -10.87 4.86 7.99
N GLY A 189 -11.85 4.11 8.49
CA GLY A 189 -12.77 4.54 9.53
C GLY A 189 -12.23 4.39 10.96
N TRP A 190 -10.97 3.99 11.16
CA TRP A 190 -10.38 3.89 12.50
C TRP A 190 -10.28 5.25 13.17
N ARG A 191 -11.15 5.51 14.15
CA ARG A 191 -10.99 6.63 15.09
C ARG A 191 -9.99 6.28 16.20
N VAL A 192 -9.11 7.23 16.49
CA VAL A 192 -7.99 7.10 17.42
C VAL A 192 -7.77 8.42 18.18
N LYS A 193 -7.28 8.33 19.41
CA LYS A 193 -6.76 9.47 20.16
C LYS A 193 -5.45 9.93 19.53
N THR A 194 -5.28 11.22 19.28
CA THR A 194 -4.11 11.74 18.55
C THR A 194 -2.87 11.93 19.43
N GLY A 195 -3.04 11.93 20.76
CA GLY A 195 -1.93 11.91 21.71
C GLY A 195 -0.96 13.08 21.52
N ALA A 196 0.33 12.77 21.42
CA ALA A 196 1.40 13.73 21.19
C ALA A 196 1.24 14.57 19.89
N LEU A 197 0.42 14.12 18.94
CA LEU A 197 0.09 14.83 17.71
C LEU A 197 -1.20 15.68 17.81
N LYS A 198 -1.81 15.83 18.99
CA LYS A 198 -2.98 16.71 19.17
C LYS A 198 -2.68 18.14 18.70
N GLY A 199 -3.44 18.62 17.72
CA GLY A 199 -3.27 19.93 17.10
C GLY A 199 -2.13 20.01 16.07
N ALA A 200 -1.54 18.88 15.68
CA ALA A 200 -0.55 18.83 14.61
C ALA A 200 -1.22 18.97 13.24
N GLY A 201 -0.62 19.75 12.34
CA GLY A 201 -1.08 19.96 10.98
C GLY A 201 -0.01 20.64 10.13
N THR A 202 -0.30 20.83 8.85
CA THR A 202 0.58 21.56 7.91
C THR A 202 -0.28 22.32 6.91
N LEU A 203 -0.26 23.65 6.99
CA LEU A 203 -1.14 24.52 6.21
C LEU A 203 -1.18 24.13 4.72
N GLY A 204 -2.39 23.84 4.21
CA GLY A 204 -2.65 23.44 2.83
C GLY A 204 -2.28 21.99 2.46
N VAL A 205 -1.53 21.27 3.32
CA VAL A 205 -1.06 19.90 3.07
C VAL A 205 -1.78 18.88 3.94
N ALA A 206 -1.80 19.10 5.25
CA ALA A 206 -2.48 18.25 6.22
C ALA A 206 -3.26 19.14 7.17
N ARG A 207 -4.52 18.81 7.44
CA ARG A 207 -5.33 19.59 8.38
C ARG A 207 -4.84 19.42 9.82
N ASP A 208 -5.25 20.33 10.69
CA ASP A 208 -4.99 20.22 12.12
C ASP A 208 -5.76 19.03 12.71
N LEU A 209 -5.08 18.26 13.55
CA LEU A 209 -5.65 17.10 14.23
C LEU A 209 -6.44 17.48 15.47
N GLU A 210 -7.61 16.87 15.63
CA GLU A 210 -8.43 16.99 16.84
C GLU A 210 -7.89 16.10 17.98
N GLU A 211 -8.56 16.08 19.13
CA GLU A 211 -8.19 15.17 20.23
C GLU A 211 -8.40 13.70 19.87
N GLU A 212 -9.51 13.40 19.19
CA GLU A 212 -9.79 12.11 18.59
C GLU A 212 -10.11 12.28 17.11
N ASP A 213 -9.43 11.53 16.26
CA ASP A 213 -9.50 11.73 14.83
C ASP A 213 -9.39 10.40 14.05
N TYR A 214 -9.61 10.41 12.74
CA TYR A 214 -9.31 9.23 11.93
C TYR A 214 -7.81 9.02 11.81
N ALA A 215 -7.37 7.76 11.98
CA ALA A 215 -5.97 7.36 11.89
C ALA A 215 -5.34 7.73 10.53
N VAL A 216 -6.14 7.76 9.45
CA VAL A 216 -5.68 8.25 8.15
C VAL A 216 -5.27 9.73 8.20
N HIS A 217 -5.99 10.62 8.88
CA HIS A 217 -5.58 12.03 9.04
C HIS A 217 -4.28 12.15 9.82
N MET A 218 -4.18 11.35 10.88
CA MET A 218 -2.98 11.28 11.69
C MET A 218 -1.76 10.85 10.86
N MET A 219 -1.94 9.89 9.95
CA MET A 219 -0.92 9.48 8.99
C MET A 219 -0.51 10.61 8.05
N PHE A 220 -1.46 11.35 7.47
CA PHE A 220 -1.15 12.49 6.59
C PHE A 220 -0.35 13.57 7.33
N SER A 221 -0.74 13.91 8.55
CA SER A 221 -0.03 14.88 9.39
C SER A 221 1.38 14.39 9.76
N ALA A 222 1.52 13.13 10.19
CA ALA A 222 2.82 12.53 10.50
C ALA A 222 3.78 12.51 9.30
N VAL A 223 3.28 12.13 8.11
CA VAL A 223 4.08 12.11 6.88
C VAL A 223 4.49 13.52 6.47
N ALA A 224 3.55 14.47 6.43
CA ALA A 224 3.84 15.85 6.04
C ALA A 224 4.87 16.50 6.99
N GLY A 225 4.65 16.35 8.30
CA GLY A 225 5.55 16.85 9.33
C GLY A 225 6.95 16.25 9.26
N THR A 226 7.04 14.93 9.05
CA THR A 226 8.32 14.20 8.93
C THR A 226 9.12 14.67 7.72
N ILE A 227 8.49 14.85 6.56
CA ILE A 227 9.14 15.37 5.35
C ILE A 227 9.56 16.83 5.53
N LEU A 228 8.73 17.66 6.15
CA LEU A 228 9.04 19.06 6.40
C LEU A 228 10.24 19.20 7.35
N ASN A 229 10.26 18.42 8.45
CA ASN A 229 11.37 18.41 9.41
C ASN A 229 12.68 18.03 8.71
N TYR A 230 12.67 17.00 7.87
CA TYR A 230 13.84 16.61 7.05
C TYR A 230 14.31 17.74 6.14
N LYS A 231 13.42 18.35 5.36
CA LYS A 231 13.80 19.43 4.44
C LYS A 231 14.32 20.69 5.14
N LEU A 232 13.76 21.02 6.31
CA LEU A 232 14.24 22.14 7.12
C LEU A 232 15.61 21.84 7.74
N SER A 233 15.85 20.59 8.17
CA SER A 233 17.16 20.18 8.70
C SER A 233 18.28 20.20 7.66
N LEU A 234 17.98 19.95 6.37
CA LEU A 234 18.93 20.11 5.26
C LEU A 234 19.27 21.59 4.97
N GLY A 235 18.41 22.53 5.33
CA GLY A 235 18.66 23.98 5.22
C GLY A 235 19.46 24.57 6.38
N SER A 236 19.58 23.82 7.48
CA SER A 236 20.39 24.16 8.65
C SER A 236 21.59 23.21 8.72
N GLU A 237 22.68 23.50 8.01
CA GLU A 237 23.92 22.77 8.23
C GLU A 237 24.33 22.89 9.71
N LEU A 238 24.07 21.82 10.48
CA LEU A 238 24.76 21.33 11.68
C LEU A 238 23.96 20.12 12.18
N GLY A 239 24.17 18.96 11.56
CA GLY A 239 23.56 17.70 12.00
C GLY A 239 23.32 16.64 10.93
N ALA A 240 24.06 16.63 9.81
CA ALA A 240 24.05 15.51 8.90
C ALA A 240 24.83 14.34 9.52
N GLY A 241 24.14 13.51 10.30
CA GLY A 241 24.52 12.11 10.41
C GLY A 241 24.20 11.46 9.07
N ASP A 242 25.21 10.94 8.38
CA ASP A 242 25.16 10.34 7.03
C ASP A 242 24.34 9.03 6.93
N GLY A 243 23.57 8.68 7.96
CA GLY A 243 22.63 7.56 7.95
C GLY A 243 23.27 6.17 7.71
N PHE A 244 24.61 6.10 7.65
CA PHE A 244 25.40 4.89 7.44
C PHE A 244 26.72 5.04 8.18
N GLY A 245 26.90 4.26 9.25
CA GLY A 245 28.19 4.15 9.93
C GLY A 245 29.28 3.52 9.06
N SER A 246 29.77 4.25 8.06
CA SER A 246 30.90 3.86 7.23
C SER A 246 31.68 5.08 6.75
N SER A 247 32.71 5.45 7.51
CA SER A 247 33.85 6.15 6.95
C SER A 247 34.66 5.17 6.09
N LEU A 248 34.53 5.30 4.76
CA LEU A 248 35.57 4.84 3.84
C LEU A 248 36.23 6.08 3.24
N PRO A 249 37.46 6.44 3.66
CA PRO A 249 38.19 7.52 3.05
C PRO A 249 38.73 7.09 1.67
N ARG A 250 38.58 7.96 0.68
CA ARG A 250 39.39 7.89 -0.56
C ARG A 250 40.87 8.05 -0.18
N ASN A 251 41.61 6.95 -0.31
CA ASN A 251 43.08 6.81 -0.36
C ASN A 251 43.95 7.57 0.66
N GLY A 252 44.56 6.79 1.56
CA GLY A 252 46.01 6.86 1.84
C GLY A 252 46.47 7.79 2.97
N GLN A 253 46.52 7.29 4.21
CA GLN A 253 47.74 7.15 5.03
C GLN A 253 47.39 6.73 6.48
N VAL A 254 48.32 5.99 7.07
CA VAL A 254 48.24 5.26 8.33
C VAL A 254 48.34 6.20 9.53
N ALA A 255 47.45 6.07 10.52
CA ALA A 255 47.79 6.23 11.94
C ALA A 255 46.73 5.61 12.85
N ARG A 256 47.17 4.68 13.69
CA ARG A 256 46.41 4.00 14.75
C ARG A 256 46.18 4.98 15.91
N THR A 257 44.95 5.08 16.40
CA THR A 257 44.56 5.07 17.83
C THR A 257 43.03 5.15 17.91
N ALA A 258 42.37 3.99 18.00
CA ALA A 258 40.92 3.90 18.21
C ALA A 258 40.63 3.93 19.73
N SER A 259 40.18 5.08 20.23
CA SER A 259 39.42 5.15 21.48
C SER A 259 37.99 4.71 21.18
N LYS A 260 37.68 3.45 21.50
CA LYS A 260 36.32 2.90 21.42
C LYS A 260 35.47 3.48 22.56
N SER A 261 34.76 4.57 22.30
CA SER A 261 33.52 4.84 23.04
C SER A 261 32.39 4.12 22.30
N PRO A 262 31.66 3.19 22.93
CA PRO A 262 30.49 2.58 22.32
C PRO A 262 29.47 3.67 22.02
N LEU A 263 28.93 3.68 20.80
CA LEU A 263 27.69 4.39 20.50
C LEU A 263 26.64 3.94 21.53
N PRO A 264 25.84 4.86 22.12
CA PRO A 264 24.67 4.44 22.86
C PRO A 264 23.81 3.62 21.88
N ALA A 265 23.49 2.38 22.27
CA ALA A 265 22.56 1.57 21.52
C ALA A 265 21.29 2.41 21.30
N SER A 266 20.85 2.55 20.05
CA SER A 266 19.49 3.02 19.79
C SER A 266 18.57 2.20 20.70
N PRO A 267 17.76 2.82 21.57
CA PRO A 267 16.82 2.05 22.35
C PRO A 267 16.00 1.23 21.35
N ALA A 268 16.01 -0.09 21.54
CA ALA A 268 15.13 -0.97 20.79
C ALA A 268 13.72 -0.35 20.85
N PRO A 269 12.96 -0.32 19.74
CA PRO A 269 11.61 0.24 19.75
C PRO A 269 10.88 -0.37 20.95
N ALA A 270 10.38 0.48 21.85
CA ALA A 270 9.80 0.04 23.11
C ALA A 270 8.83 -1.10 22.81
N ARG A 271 9.24 -2.32 23.20
CA ARG A 271 8.56 -3.58 22.93
C ARG A 271 7.34 -3.68 23.81
N ALA A 272 6.33 -2.89 23.52
CA ALA A 272 5.01 -3.12 24.06
C ALA A 272 4.30 -4.16 23.18
N SER A 273 4.37 -5.41 23.62
CA SER A 273 3.35 -6.40 23.29
C SER A 273 2.08 -6.04 24.06
N ALA A 274 1.33 -5.06 23.56
CA ALA A 274 0.00 -4.76 24.05
C ALA A 274 -1.03 -5.44 23.14
N GLU A 275 -2.00 -6.08 23.77
CA GLU A 275 -3.20 -6.60 23.11
C GLU A 275 -4.20 -5.45 22.89
N PRO A 276 -4.91 -5.43 21.75
CA PRO A 276 -6.04 -4.53 21.52
C PRO A 276 -7.12 -4.64 22.61
N PRO A 277 -7.89 -3.57 22.88
CA PRO A 277 -9.08 -3.67 23.70
C PRO A 277 -10.10 -4.64 23.08
N SER A 278 -10.89 -5.31 23.94
CA SER A 278 -11.86 -6.33 23.53
C SER A 278 -13.06 -5.80 22.74
N ALA A 279 -13.34 -4.48 22.81
CA ALA A 279 -14.41 -3.83 22.08
C ALA A 279 -13.83 -2.83 21.07
N GLN A 280 -14.10 -3.04 19.78
CA GLN A 280 -13.74 -2.09 18.73
C GLN A 280 -14.90 -1.16 18.40
N PRO A 281 -14.65 0.13 18.06
CA PRO A 281 -15.70 1.09 17.74
C PRO A 281 -16.60 0.64 16.58
N SER A 282 -17.81 1.20 16.54
CA SER A 282 -18.86 0.93 15.55
C SER A 282 -18.37 0.94 14.10
N GLY A 283 -19.10 0.19 13.26
CA GLY A 283 -18.80 -0.03 11.84
C GLY A 283 -18.39 1.26 11.09
N PRO A 284 -17.41 1.16 10.17
CA PRO A 284 -16.85 2.33 9.50
C PRO A 284 -17.86 2.97 8.53
N PRO A 285 -17.69 4.26 8.18
CA PRO A 285 -18.64 4.96 7.34
C PRO A 285 -18.73 4.35 5.93
N GLU A 286 -19.82 4.59 5.20
CA GLU A 286 -19.92 4.20 3.78
C GLU A 286 -19.04 5.06 2.86
N SER A 287 -18.67 6.25 3.32
CA SER A 287 -17.77 7.15 2.62
C SER A 287 -16.99 7.99 3.62
N LEU A 288 -15.73 8.29 3.28
CA LEU A 288 -14.87 9.14 4.09
C LEU A 288 -14.25 10.22 3.20
N THR A 289 -14.37 11.48 3.60
CA THR A 289 -13.62 12.57 2.96
C THR A 289 -12.36 12.82 3.76
N ILE A 290 -11.22 12.56 3.13
CA ILE A 290 -9.93 12.80 3.73
C ILE A 290 -9.37 14.17 3.41
N GLU A 291 -8.55 14.69 4.34
CA GLU A 291 -7.89 15.99 4.27
C GLU A 291 -8.78 17.13 3.72
N PRO A 292 -10.00 17.33 4.27
CA PRO A 292 -10.90 18.38 3.81
C PRO A 292 -10.22 19.76 3.90
N TRP A 293 -10.55 20.63 2.95
CA TRP A 293 -10.01 22.00 2.84
C TRP A 293 -8.51 22.09 2.54
N THR A 294 -7.83 20.97 2.39
CA THR A 294 -6.44 20.91 1.90
C THR A 294 -6.39 20.67 0.40
N PHE A 295 -5.17 20.75 -0.14
CA PHE A 295 -4.88 20.34 -1.50
C PHE A 295 -5.02 18.84 -1.79
N PHE A 296 -5.07 18.02 -0.74
CA PHE A 296 -5.16 16.55 -0.82
C PHE A 296 -6.57 16.04 -0.54
N LYS A 297 -7.58 16.93 -0.51
CA LYS A 297 -8.98 16.56 -0.29
C LYS A 297 -9.40 15.45 -1.25
N ARG A 298 -9.90 14.34 -0.70
CA ARG A 298 -10.41 13.22 -1.48
C ARG A 298 -11.58 12.54 -0.79
N THR A 299 -12.63 12.21 -1.53
CA THR A 299 -13.75 11.41 -1.00
C THR A 299 -13.63 9.98 -1.49
N LEU A 300 -13.49 9.07 -0.54
CA LEU A 300 -13.37 7.64 -0.74
C LEU A 300 -14.72 6.98 -0.37
N LYS A 301 -15.04 5.87 -1.02
CA LYS A 301 -16.29 5.14 -0.77
C LYS A 301 -15.98 3.66 -0.56
N ARG A 302 -16.72 3.03 0.35
CA ARG A 302 -16.61 1.60 0.64
C ARG A 302 -16.74 0.76 -0.64
N GLY A 303 -15.88 -0.26 -0.73
CA GLY A 303 -15.85 -1.20 -1.86
C GLY A 303 -15.33 -0.64 -3.18
N LYS A 304 -14.86 0.62 -3.22
CA LYS A 304 -14.20 1.17 -4.40
C LYS A 304 -12.70 0.90 -4.36
N TYR A 305 -12.21 0.29 -5.43
CA TYR A 305 -10.78 0.01 -5.62
C TYR A 305 -10.28 0.56 -6.94
N GLU A 306 -8.97 0.77 -6.99
CA GLU A 306 -8.24 1.23 -8.17
C GLU A 306 -8.35 0.23 -9.32
N ALA A 307 -8.95 0.66 -10.43
CA ALA A 307 -8.85 -0.03 -11.71
C ALA A 307 -7.50 0.32 -12.35
N ARG A 308 -6.48 -0.48 -12.03
CA ARG A 308 -5.10 -0.28 -12.49
C ARG A 308 -4.92 -0.61 -13.96
N VAL A 309 -3.99 0.06 -14.64
CA VAL A 309 -3.47 -0.44 -15.93
C VAL A 309 -2.85 -1.82 -15.74
N LEU A 310 -3.18 -2.75 -16.63
CA LEU A 310 -2.92 -4.19 -16.49
C LEU A 310 -1.60 -4.67 -17.11
N GLU A 311 -0.65 -3.78 -17.38
CA GLU A 311 0.65 -4.18 -17.93
C GLU A 311 1.43 -5.04 -16.91
N GLY A 312 1.87 -6.22 -17.33
CA GLY A 312 2.46 -7.27 -16.51
C GLY A 312 1.45 -8.11 -15.71
N ILE A 313 0.14 -7.99 -15.97
CA ILE A 313 -0.90 -8.68 -15.16
C ILE A 313 -0.74 -10.20 -15.18
N TRP A 314 -0.23 -10.78 -16.26
CA TRP A 314 0.01 -12.21 -16.34
C TRP A 314 0.90 -12.70 -15.18
N ALA A 315 1.92 -11.94 -14.80
CA ALA A 315 2.87 -12.32 -13.73
C ALA A 315 2.35 -12.05 -12.31
N ALA A 316 1.11 -11.59 -12.17
CA ALA A 316 0.58 -11.08 -10.90
C ALA A 316 -0.47 -11.99 -10.26
N ALA A 317 -0.44 -13.30 -10.45
CA ALA A 317 -1.31 -14.17 -9.68
C ALA A 317 -0.92 -14.20 -8.19
N PRO A 318 -1.86 -14.42 -7.25
CA PRO A 318 -3.32 -14.47 -7.45
C PRO A 318 -3.96 -13.07 -7.54
N TYR A 319 -5.14 -12.99 -8.17
CA TYR A 319 -5.87 -11.79 -8.59
C TYR A 319 -6.88 -11.27 -7.56
N LEU A 320 -7.47 -10.10 -7.87
CA LEU A 320 -8.19 -9.19 -6.97
C LEU A 320 -7.28 -8.54 -5.90
N HIS A 321 -7.75 -7.44 -5.31
CA HIS A 321 -6.97 -6.66 -4.32
C HIS A 321 -6.66 -7.45 -3.04
N ASN A 322 -7.41 -8.50 -2.74
CA ASN A 322 -7.21 -9.40 -1.60
C ASN A 322 -6.62 -10.77 -2.00
N GLY A 323 -6.21 -10.96 -3.26
CA GLY A 323 -5.58 -12.19 -3.74
C GLY A 323 -6.46 -13.43 -3.60
N SER A 324 -7.77 -13.30 -3.81
CA SER A 324 -8.79 -14.34 -3.60
C SER A 324 -9.12 -15.16 -4.85
N VAL A 325 -8.52 -14.86 -6.00
CA VAL A 325 -8.75 -15.59 -7.26
C VAL A 325 -7.42 -16.11 -7.84
N PRO A 326 -7.23 -17.41 -8.07
CA PRO A 326 -5.92 -18.00 -8.40
C PRO A 326 -5.40 -17.70 -9.80
N THR A 327 -6.28 -17.59 -10.80
CA THR A 327 -5.92 -17.46 -12.22
C THR A 327 -6.79 -16.39 -12.90
N LEU A 328 -6.35 -15.82 -14.02
CA LEU A 328 -7.21 -14.92 -14.81
C LEU A 328 -8.39 -15.68 -15.42
N ALA A 329 -8.21 -16.96 -15.77
CA ALA A 329 -9.32 -17.81 -16.22
C ALA A 329 -10.40 -17.93 -15.15
N GLU A 330 -10.01 -18.13 -13.89
CA GLU A 330 -10.93 -18.22 -12.76
C GLU A 330 -11.63 -16.88 -12.47
N LEU A 331 -10.99 -15.75 -12.76
CA LEU A 331 -11.63 -14.42 -12.67
C LEU A 331 -12.79 -14.28 -13.68
N LEU A 332 -12.72 -14.96 -14.83
CA LEU A 332 -13.76 -15.01 -15.87
C LEU A 332 -14.85 -16.07 -15.57
N VAL A 333 -14.79 -16.74 -14.42
CA VAL A 333 -15.89 -17.57 -13.90
C VAL A 333 -16.82 -16.68 -13.06
N PRO A 334 -18.16 -16.80 -13.19
CA PRO A 334 -19.10 -16.09 -12.32
C PRO A 334 -18.76 -16.31 -10.84
N PRO A 335 -18.78 -15.27 -9.97
CA PRO A 335 -18.32 -15.39 -8.59
C PRO A 335 -18.90 -16.55 -7.78
N ALA A 336 -20.18 -16.84 -7.97
CA ALA A 336 -20.88 -17.94 -7.30
C ALA A 336 -20.30 -19.33 -7.65
N LYS A 337 -19.64 -19.46 -8.80
CA LYS A 337 -19.04 -20.70 -9.31
C LYS A 337 -17.53 -20.75 -9.17
N ARG A 338 -16.89 -19.68 -8.64
CA ARG A 338 -15.45 -19.66 -8.44
C ARG A 338 -15.01 -20.75 -7.44
N MET A 339 -13.73 -21.07 -7.39
CA MET A 339 -13.09 -21.97 -6.43
C MET A 339 -13.15 -21.41 -5.01
N SER A 340 -13.50 -22.26 -4.03
CA SER A 340 -13.65 -21.85 -2.60
C SER A 340 -12.36 -21.95 -1.80
N GLN A 341 -11.36 -22.60 -2.40
CA GLN A 341 -10.02 -22.69 -1.88
C GLN A 341 -9.04 -23.02 -3.01
N PHE A 342 -7.78 -22.65 -2.83
CA PHE A 342 -6.68 -23.03 -3.72
C PHE A 342 -5.37 -23.04 -2.95
N LYS A 343 -4.37 -23.73 -3.46
CA LYS A 343 -3.02 -23.68 -2.90
C LYS A 343 -2.22 -22.53 -3.49
N VAL A 344 -1.32 -21.96 -2.70
CA VAL A 344 -0.41 -20.88 -3.12
C VAL A 344 1.01 -21.40 -3.17
N GLY A 345 1.71 -21.16 -4.28
CA GLY A 345 3.09 -21.58 -4.49
C GLY A 345 3.68 -21.00 -5.77
N ALA A 346 4.83 -21.51 -6.19
CA ALA A 346 5.61 -20.97 -7.32
C ALA A 346 5.25 -21.60 -8.68
N ARG A 347 4.49 -22.70 -8.74
CA ARG A 347 4.13 -23.34 -10.02
C ARG A 347 3.16 -22.43 -10.78
N TYR A 348 3.32 -22.34 -12.09
CA TYR A 348 2.57 -21.39 -12.91
C TYR A 348 1.81 -22.10 -14.02
N ASP A 349 0.52 -21.82 -14.14
CA ASP A 349 -0.34 -22.32 -15.20
C ASP A 349 -0.35 -21.32 -16.36
N ILE A 350 0.31 -21.72 -17.46
CA ILE A 350 0.45 -20.90 -18.68
C ILE A 350 -0.89 -20.76 -19.42
N GLN A 351 -1.76 -21.78 -19.34
CA GLN A 351 -3.03 -21.80 -20.07
C GLN A 351 -4.06 -20.91 -19.36
N ASN A 352 -4.20 -21.06 -18.05
CA ASN A 352 -5.16 -20.31 -17.25
C ASN A 352 -4.63 -18.97 -16.73
N VAL A 353 -3.32 -18.73 -16.88
CA VAL A 353 -2.59 -17.52 -16.49
C VAL A 353 -2.72 -17.29 -14.98
N GLY A 354 -1.92 -18.03 -14.22
CA GLY A 354 -1.77 -17.80 -12.77
C GLY A 354 -1.27 -19.01 -11.99
N LEU A 355 -1.83 -19.22 -10.79
CA LEU A 355 -1.41 -20.31 -9.92
C LEU A 355 -1.87 -21.67 -10.44
N ASP A 356 -0.91 -22.57 -10.66
CA ASP A 356 -1.18 -23.95 -11.06
C ASP A 356 -1.83 -24.77 -9.94
N VAL A 357 -2.77 -25.67 -10.26
CA VAL A 357 -3.50 -26.48 -9.26
C VAL A 357 -2.63 -27.51 -8.53
N THR A 358 -1.46 -27.85 -9.09
CA THR A 358 -0.51 -28.83 -8.53
C THR A 358 0.47 -28.23 -7.52
N GLN A 359 0.20 -27.03 -6.98
CA GLN A 359 1.06 -26.45 -5.93
C GLN A 359 1.25 -27.42 -4.74
N GLU A 360 2.42 -27.29 -4.12
CA GLU A 360 2.76 -27.98 -2.86
C GLU A 360 2.64 -27.06 -1.63
N GLY A 361 2.31 -25.78 -1.84
CA GLY A 361 2.20 -24.80 -0.75
C GLY A 361 0.87 -24.83 0.01
N PRO A 362 0.68 -23.89 0.95
CA PRO A 362 -0.48 -23.90 1.86
C PRO A 362 -1.80 -23.62 1.12
N ASN A 363 -2.87 -24.24 1.61
CA ASN A 363 -4.23 -23.92 1.19
C ASN A 363 -4.61 -22.50 1.62
N ARG A 364 -5.26 -21.77 0.72
CA ARG A 364 -5.94 -20.50 0.96
C ARG A 364 -7.45 -20.73 0.87
N PRO A 365 -8.18 -20.70 1.99
CA PRO A 365 -9.63 -20.57 1.96
C PRO A 365 -10.03 -19.15 1.53
N VAL A 366 -11.15 -19.03 0.82
CA VAL A 366 -11.78 -17.75 0.45
C VAL A 366 -13.27 -17.79 0.79
N THR A 367 -13.90 -16.63 1.00
CA THR A 367 -15.35 -16.57 1.28
C THR A 367 -16.17 -16.32 0.02
N ASP A 368 -17.45 -16.67 0.08
CA ASP A 368 -18.42 -16.38 -0.97
C ASP A 368 -19.01 -14.95 -0.81
N CYS A 369 -20.10 -14.69 -1.52
CA CYS A 369 -20.70 -13.35 -1.58
C CYS A 369 -21.68 -13.07 -0.44
N ASN A 370 -21.95 -14.06 0.42
CA ASN A 370 -22.72 -13.86 1.64
C ASN A 370 -21.86 -13.18 2.72
N ASP A 371 -20.54 -13.25 2.59
CA ASP A 371 -19.58 -12.57 3.45
C ASP A 371 -18.62 -11.71 2.62
N LEU A 372 -19.16 -10.61 2.08
CA LEU A 372 -18.43 -9.65 1.25
C LEU A 372 -17.37 -8.85 2.03
N ASN A 373 -17.49 -8.74 3.35
CA ASN A 373 -16.59 -7.92 4.18
C ASN A 373 -15.57 -8.77 4.96
N SER A 374 -15.24 -9.97 4.47
CA SER A 374 -14.43 -10.94 5.21
C SER A 374 -12.92 -10.71 5.15
N GLY A 375 -12.45 -9.84 4.24
CA GLY A 375 -11.04 -9.71 3.84
C GLY A 375 -10.57 -10.84 2.91
N ASN A 376 -11.43 -11.81 2.61
CA ASN A 376 -11.15 -13.00 1.82
C ASN A 376 -12.22 -13.29 0.76
N SER A 377 -13.18 -12.37 0.53
CA SER A 377 -14.25 -12.58 -0.43
C SER A 377 -13.71 -12.64 -1.85
N ARG A 378 -14.12 -13.67 -2.58
CA ARG A 378 -13.81 -13.86 -4.02
C ARG A 378 -14.81 -13.18 -4.95
N CYS A 379 -15.66 -12.30 -4.41
CA CYS A 379 -16.81 -11.76 -5.12
C CYS A 379 -16.50 -10.58 -6.02
N GLY A 380 -17.50 -10.23 -6.83
CA GLY A 380 -17.45 -9.10 -7.75
C GLY A 380 -16.50 -9.32 -8.93
N HIS A 381 -16.30 -8.22 -9.65
CA HIS A 381 -15.57 -8.20 -10.90
C HIS A 381 -16.14 -9.22 -11.90
N ASP A 382 -17.42 -9.09 -12.21
CA ASP A 382 -18.18 -10.03 -13.05
C ASP A 382 -17.99 -9.77 -14.57
N TYR A 383 -17.09 -8.86 -14.92
CA TYR A 383 -16.75 -8.51 -16.30
C TYR A 383 -16.15 -9.70 -17.04
N GLY A 384 -16.57 -9.91 -18.28
CA GLY A 384 -16.11 -11.04 -19.10
C GLY A 384 -16.69 -12.41 -18.73
N THR A 385 -17.45 -12.54 -17.63
CA THR A 385 -17.99 -13.84 -17.19
C THR A 385 -19.00 -14.46 -18.15
N ARG A 386 -19.69 -13.61 -18.93
CA ARG A 386 -20.69 -13.98 -19.94
C ARG A 386 -20.10 -14.25 -21.34
N LEU A 387 -18.79 -14.06 -21.52
CA LEU A 387 -18.13 -14.40 -22.77
C LEU A 387 -18.22 -15.91 -23.03
N SER A 388 -18.26 -16.30 -24.29
CA SER A 388 -18.10 -17.70 -24.68
C SER A 388 -16.71 -18.22 -24.31
N ASP A 389 -16.55 -19.55 -24.26
CA ASP A 389 -15.27 -20.15 -23.87
C ASP A 389 -14.14 -19.77 -24.83
N ASP A 390 -14.41 -19.62 -26.12
CA ASP A 390 -13.41 -19.21 -27.11
C ASP A 390 -13.06 -17.72 -26.96
N GLU A 391 -14.04 -16.86 -26.68
CA GLU A 391 -13.76 -15.45 -26.34
C GLU A 391 -12.95 -15.31 -25.05
N LYS A 392 -13.20 -16.15 -24.04
CA LYS A 392 -12.38 -16.16 -22.81
C LYS A 392 -10.94 -16.56 -23.11
N LYS A 393 -10.72 -17.60 -23.92
CA LYS A 393 -9.37 -17.99 -24.36
C LYS A 393 -8.69 -16.85 -25.13
N ALA A 394 -9.40 -16.19 -26.04
CA ALA A 394 -8.89 -15.04 -26.78
C ALA A 394 -8.47 -13.91 -25.85
N LEU A 395 -9.33 -13.54 -24.90
CA LEU A 395 -9.04 -12.52 -23.91
C LEU A 395 -7.83 -12.88 -23.05
N LEU A 396 -7.74 -14.12 -22.56
CA LEU A 396 -6.58 -14.59 -21.80
C LEU A 396 -5.29 -14.50 -22.61
N GLU A 397 -5.34 -14.86 -23.90
CA GLU A 397 -4.19 -14.77 -24.79
C GLU A 397 -3.71 -13.32 -24.96
N TYR A 398 -4.65 -12.36 -25.05
CA TYR A 398 -4.30 -10.94 -25.06
C TYR A 398 -3.71 -10.45 -23.73
N LEU A 399 -4.24 -10.90 -22.59
CA LEU A 399 -3.72 -10.50 -21.27
C LEU A 399 -2.28 -10.96 -21.01
N LYS A 400 -1.79 -11.95 -21.77
CA LYS A 400 -0.36 -12.34 -21.77
C LYS A 400 0.54 -11.26 -22.40
N THR A 401 0.00 -10.44 -23.31
CA THR A 401 0.75 -9.40 -24.03
C THR A 401 0.97 -8.12 -23.23
N LEU A 402 0.12 -7.90 -22.22
CA LEU A 402 0.18 -6.76 -21.29
C LEU A 402 1.27 -7.01 -20.25
#